data_AF-A0A0G1LAX9-F1
#
_entry.id   AF-A0A0G1LAX9-F1
#
_cell.length_a   1.000
_cell.length_b   1.000
_cell.length_c   1.000
_cell.angle_alpha   90.00
_cell.angle_beta   90.00
_cell.angle_gamma   90.00
#
_symmetry.space_group_name_H-M   'P 1'
#
loop_
_entity.id
_entity.type
_entity.pdbx_description
1 polymer ?
#
loop_
_entity_poly.entity_id
_entity_poly.type
_entity_poly.pdbx_seq_one_letter_code
_entity_poly.pdbx_strand_id
1 'polypeptide(L)'
;MTETAAQKTTNNDNTLILTNSLITREELDEFKEIALKEYGVRLTDEQAFEQATALLLLVDTLIEKTLANKRNRVNINTILK
;
A
#
# COMPACT_ATOMS: atom_id res chain seq x y z
N MET A 1 5.58 7.51 -47.17
CA MET A 1 5.33 6.38 -46.24
C MET A 1 5.08 7.00 -44.88
N THR A 2 3.81 7.07 -44.47
CA THR A 2 3.40 7.71 -43.21
C THR A 2 3.42 6.67 -42.10
N GLU A 3 4.39 6.77 -41.20
CA GLU A 3 4.37 6.05 -39.92
C GLU A 3 3.17 6.55 -39.11
N THR A 4 2.15 5.69 -39.02
CA THR A 4 1.04 5.91 -38.11
C THR A 4 1.57 5.60 -36.72
N ALA A 5 1.88 6.63 -35.94
CA ALA A 5 2.15 6.48 -34.53
C ALA A 5 0.95 5.77 -33.90
N ALA A 6 1.14 4.51 -33.51
CA ALA A 6 0.14 3.77 -32.76
C ALA A 6 -0.08 4.52 -31.45
N GLN A 7 -1.17 5.28 -31.38
CA GLN A 7 -1.74 5.75 -30.13
C GLN A 7 -1.96 4.52 -29.27
N LYS A 8 -1.13 4.39 -28.23
CA LYS A 8 -1.34 3.44 -27.16
C LYS A 8 -2.66 3.84 -26.50
N THR A 9 -3.75 3.19 -26.90
CA THR A 9 -5.03 3.23 -26.21
C THR A 9 -4.82 2.58 -24.85
N THR A 10 -4.48 3.38 -23.85
CA THR A 10 -4.63 2.97 -22.46
C THR A 10 -6.12 2.97 -22.17
N ASN A 11 -6.72 1.79 -22.36
CA ASN A 11 -8.11 1.49 -22.06
C ASN A 11 -8.44 1.99 -20.65
N ASN A 12 -9.40 2.91 -20.61
CA ASN A 12 -9.89 3.57 -19.43
C ASN A 12 -11.24 2.93 -19.08
N ASP A 13 -11.24 1.78 -18.38
CA ASP A 13 -12.48 1.08 -17.99
C ASP A 13 -12.43 0.52 -16.57
N ASN A 14 -11.72 1.19 -15.64
CA ASN A 14 -11.96 1.14 -14.18
C ASN A 14 -10.99 2.11 -13.48
N THR A 15 -11.19 3.42 -13.69
CA THR A 15 -10.39 4.43 -13.00
C THR A 15 -10.70 4.35 -11.49
N LEU A 16 -9.88 3.62 -10.74
CA LEU A 16 -9.95 3.61 -9.29
C LEU A 16 -9.70 5.04 -8.80
N ILE A 17 -10.72 5.70 -8.27
CA ILE A 17 -10.62 7.10 -7.81
C ILE A 17 -10.00 7.09 -6.40
N LEU A 18 -8.70 7.40 -6.34
CA LEU A 18 -7.90 7.43 -5.11
C LEU A 18 -8.08 8.71 -4.28
N THR A 19 -9.21 9.41 -4.38
CA THR A 19 -9.46 10.63 -3.60
C THR A 19 -9.39 10.36 -2.10
N ASN A 20 -8.46 11.03 -1.39
CA ASN A 20 -8.15 10.86 0.03
C ASN A 20 -7.62 9.46 0.41
N SER A 21 -7.03 8.75 -0.54
CA SER A 21 -6.36 7.48 -0.33
C SER A 21 -5.06 7.65 0.48
N LEU A 22 -4.76 6.68 1.34
CA LEU A 22 -3.44 6.54 2.01
C LEU A 22 -2.31 6.19 1.03
N ILE A 23 -2.66 5.83 -0.20
CA ILE A 23 -1.77 5.33 -1.24
C ILE A 23 -2.00 6.14 -2.53
N THR A 24 -0.92 6.69 -3.07
CA THR A 24 -0.90 7.38 -4.37
C THR A 24 -0.95 6.39 -5.53
N ARG A 25 -1.21 6.90 -6.75
CA ARG A 25 -1.22 6.04 -7.93
C ARG A 25 0.16 5.41 -8.21
N GLU A 26 1.22 6.18 -8.00
CA GLU A 26 2.60 5.75 -8.21
C GLU A 26 2.97 4.62 -7.24
N GLU A 27 2.66 4.77 -5.96
CA GLU A 27 2.88 3.73 -4.94
C GLU A 27 2.06 2.47 -5.22
N LEU A 28 0.84 2.61 -5.76
CA LEU A 28 0.01 1.48 -6.16
C LEU A 28 0.61 0.71 -7.35
N ASP A 29 1.17 1.44 -8.33
CA ASP A 29 1.83 0.84 -9.48
C ASP A 29 3.13 0.13 -9.06
N GLU A 30 3.93 0.74 -8.17
CA GLU A 30 5.10 0.11 -7.56
C GLU A 30 4.74 -1.16 -6.78
N PHE A 31 3.65 -1.13 -5.99
CA PHE A 31 3.16 -2.29 -5.25
C PHE A 31 2.85 -3.46 -6.19
N LYS A 32 2.19 -3.20 -7.32
CA LYS A 32 1.92 -4.22 -8.35
C LYS A 32 3.19 -4.76 -8.98
N GLU A 33 4.17 -3.92 -9.24
CA GLU A 33 5.47 -4.34 -9.78
C GLU A 33 6.21 -5.27 -8.81
N ILE A 34 6.21 -4.94 -7.52
CA ILE A 34 6.80 -5.78 -6.46
C ILE A 34 6.08 -7.13 -6.38
N ALA A 35 4.73 -7.12 -6.35
CA ALA A 35 3.94 -8.34 -6.31
C ALA A 35 4.23 -9.26 -7.49
N LEU A 36 4.39 -8.68 -8.69
CA LEU A 36 4.72 -9.43 -9.89
C LEU A 36 6.16 -9.96 -9.86
N LYS A 37 7.12 -9.13 -9.47
CA LYS A 37 8.54 -9.47 -9.53
C LYS A 37 8.93 -10.50 -8.47
N GLU A 38 8.50 -10.29 -7.24
CA GLU A 38 8.95 -11.08 -6.09
C GLU A 38 8.07 -12.33 -5.86
N TYR A 39 6.79 -12.24 -6.22
CA TYR A 39 5.81 -13.30 -5.94
C TYR A 39 5.15 -13.88 -7.20
N GLY A 40 5.42 -13.34 -8.39
CA GLY A 40 4.81 -13.79 -9.64
C GLY A 40 3.32 -13.49 -9.74
N VAL A 41 2.77 -12.63 -8.88
CA VAL A 41 1.33 -12.35 -8.79
C VAL A 41 1.01 -11.08 -9.57
N ARG A 42 0.09 -11.19 -10.54
CA ARG A 42 -0.49 -10.01 -11.21
C ARG A 42 -1.73 -9.56 -10.46
N LEU A 43 -1.71 -8.33 -9.98
CA LEU A 43 -2.82 -7.72 -9.27
C LEU A 43 -3.53 -6.71 -10.17
N THR A 44 -4.85 -6.68 -10.07
CA THR A 44 -5.67 -5.57 -10.57
C THR A 44 -5.52 -4.36 -9.64
N ASP A 45 -5.91 -3.17 -10.11
CA ASP A 45 -5.83 -1.94 -9.31
C ASP A 45 -6.62 -2.04 -8.00
N GLU A 46 -7.80 -2.66 -8.03
CA GLU A 46 -8.65 -2.86 -6.85
C GLU A 46 -8.00 -3.81 -5.84
N GLN A 47 -7.47 -4.95 -6.31
CA GLN A 47 -6.77 -5.90 -5.45
C GLN A 47 -5.49 -5.32 -4.86
N ALA A 48 -4.71 -4.59 -5.66
CA ALA A 48 -3.52 -3.90 -5.20
C ALA A 48 -3.87 -2.88 -4.11
N PHE A 49 -4.96 -2.13 -4.32
CA PHE A 49 -5.37 -1.10 -3.39
C PHE A 49 -5.83 -1.68 -2.06
N GLU A 50 -6.67 -2.72 -2.09
CA GLU A 50 -7.14 -3.42 -0.90
C GLU A 50 -5.97 -4.01 -0.11
N GLN A 51 -5.06 -4.73 -0.79
CA GLN A 51 -3.95 -5.40 -0.14
C GLN A 51 -2.93 -4.42 0.43
N ALA A 52 -2.56 -3.39 -0.33
CA ALA A 52 -1.61 -2.39 0.14
C ALA A 52 -2.19 -1.58 1.32
N THR A 53 -3.47 -1.23 1.28
CA THR A 53 -4.17 -0.59 2.41
C THR A 53 -4.18 -1.47 3.65
N ALA A 54 -4.48 -2.76 3.50
CA ALA A 54 -4.49 -3.71 4.61
C ALA A 54 -3.12 -3.85 5.27
N LEU A 55 -2.04 -3.86 4.48
CA LEU A 55 -0.67 -3.93 4.98
C LEU A 55 -0.29 -2.67 5.76
N LEU A 56 -0.63 -1.48 5.26
CA LEU A 56 -0.38 -0.22 5.96
C LEU A 56 -1.08 -0.18 7.32
N LEU A 57 -2.38 -0.52 7.35
CA LEU A 57 -3.16 -0.56 8.59
C LEU A 57 -2.60 -1.56 9.60
N LEU A 58 -2.11 -2.70 9.12
CA LEU A 58 -1.48 -3.70 9.98
C LEU A 58 -0.20 -3.14 10.61
N VAL A 59 0.66 -2.49 9.82
CA VAL A 59 1.90 -1.89 10.31
C VAL A 59 1.60 -0.81 11.35
N ASP A 60 0.66 0.09 11.08
CA ASP A 60 0.26 1.14 12.04
C ASP A 60 -0.24 0.53 13.36
N THR A 61 -1.11 -0.47 13.27
CA THR A 61 -1.63 -1.19 14.44
C THR A 61 -0.50 -1.83 15.27
N LEU A 62 0.49 -2.42 14.61
CA LEU A 62 1.63 -3.04 15.28
C LEU A 62 2.53 -2.02 15.95
N ILE A 63 2.77 -0.87 15.31
CA ILE A 63 3.53 0.24 15.88
C ILE A 63 2.82 0.76 17.14
N GLU A 64 1.53 1.04 17.06
CA GLU A 64 0.73 1.52 18.19
C GLU A 64 0.75 0.54 19.38
N LYS A 65 0.50 -0.74 19.13
CA LYS A 65 0.55 -1.78 20.17
C LYS A 65 1.94 -1.89 20.80
N THR A 66 2.99 -1.81 19.98
CA THR A 66 4.37 -1.86 20.47
C THR A 66 4.67 -0.67 21.37
N LEU A 67 4.25 0.55 20.97
CA LEU A 67 4.43 1.75 21.76
C LEU A 67 3.64 1.69 23.09
N ALA A 68 2.38 1.23 23.05
CA ALA A 68 1.57 1.03 24.26
C ALA A 68 2.23 0.04 25.23
N ASN A 69 2.70 -1.09 24.72
CA ASN A 69 3.43 -2.08 25.53
C ASN A 69 4.72 -1.51 26.13
N LYS A 70 5.49 -0.73 25.37
CA LYS A 70 6.69 -0.05 25.89
C LYS A 70 6.33 0.92 27.01
N ARG A 71 5.30 1.76 26.85
CA ARG A 71 4.82 2.68 27.89
C ARG A 71 4.41 1.94 29.16
N ASN A 72 3.69 0.83 29.03
CA ASN A 72 3.30 0.01 30.19
C ASN A 72 4.52 -0.57 30.93
N ARG A 73 5.53 -1.06 30.21
CA ARG A 73 6.77 -1.57 30.82
C ARG A 73 7.59 -0.46 31.49
N VAL A 74 7.68 0.72 30.88
CA VAL A 74 8.34 1.89 31.48
C VAL A 74 7.60 2.31 32.75
N ASN A 75 6.27 2.39 32.73
CA ASN A 75 5.48 2.74 33.91
C ASN A 75 5.65 1.74 35.06
N ILE A 76 5.66 0.43 34.79
CA ILE A 76 5.95 -0.59 35.81
C ILE A 76 7.33 -0.38 36.44
N ASN A 77 8.35 -0.07 35.62
CA ASN A 77 9.69 0.22 36.12
C ASN A 77 9.81 1.56 36.86
N THR A 78 8.86 2.49 36.66
CA THR A 78 8.88 3.82 37.30
C THR A 78 8.16 3.81 38.65
N ILE A 79 7.18 2.92 38.84
CA ILE A 79 6.42 2.75 40.10
C ILE A 79 7.21 1.96 41.16
N LEU A 80 8.29 1.28 40.78
CA LEU A 80 9.15 0.48 41.67
C LEU A 80 10.27 1.29 42.37
N LYS A 81 10.07 2.57 42.66
CA LYS A 81 10.94 3.40 43.50
C LYS A 81 10.17 4.01 44.65
#